data_AF-A0A0R0EIJ1-F1
#
_entry.id   AF-A0A0R0EIJ1-F1
#
_cell.length_a   1.000
_cell.length_b   1.000
_cell.length_c   1.000
_cell.angle_alpha   90.00
_cell.angle_beta   90.00
_cell.angle_gamma   90.00
#
_symmetry.space_group_name_H-M   'P 1'
#
loop_
_entity.id
_entity.type
_entity.pdbx_description
1 polymer ?
#
loop_
_entity_poly.entity_id
_entity_poly.type
_entity_poly.pdbx_seq_one_letter_code
_entity_poly.pdbx_strand_id
1 'polypeptide(L)'
;MSRAMCNPAMVSRSVLGSQTSSKSVTETMSGSHEFVIKGYSLTKGMGIGKYIVSETFIVGGFQWAIYFFPDGRDPKDNAAYVSVFVALHSKSTNVRALFDLTLLDLCKKGEHKVHSHFSHSLTIGPYTLINHGSMWGYTRFFKRRHLETSNFLKDDCLKINCTIAVLVSSIDIFFSVKHNTGS
;
A
#
# COMPACT_ATOMS: atom_id res chain seq x y z
N MET A 1 -14.70 1.36 82.87
CA MET A 1 -14.00 2.65 82.66
C MET A 1 -12.87 2.42 81.67
N SER A 2 -12.77 3.28 80.64
CA SER A 2 -11.62 3.45 79.72
C SER A 2 -11.34 2.26 78.76
N ARG A 3 -11.18 2.41 77.45
CA ARG A 3 -11.12 3.56 76.53
C ARG A 3 -11.34 2.99 75.13
N ALA A 4 -12.37 3.48 74.43
CA ALA A 4 -12.40 3.41 72.98
C ALA A 4 -11.54 4.58 72.47
N MET A 5 -10.43 4.28 71.81
CA MET A 5 -9.74 5.24 70.94
C MET A 5 -9.40 4.50 69.65
N CYS A 6 -10.44 4.26 68.85
CA CYS A 6 -10.27 4.05 67.42
C CYS A 6 -9.78 5.38 66.86
N ASN A 7 -8.47 5.52 66.66
CA ASN A 7 -7.93 6.57 65.83
C ASN A 7 -7.54 5.92 64.51
N PRO A 8 -8.48 5.80 63.54
CA PRO A 8 -8.09 5.44 62.19
C PRO A 8 -7.38 6.68 61.66
N ALA A 9 -6.06 6.71 61.85
CA ALA A 9 -5.19 7.69 61.22
C ALA A 9 -5.55 7.66 59.74
N MET A 10 -6.18 8.76 59.34
CA MET A 10 -6.68 9.05 58.02
C MET A 10 -5.48 8.93 57.09
N VAL A 11 -5.28 7.73 56.52
CA VAL A 11 -4.34 7.56 55.42
C VAL A 11 -4.96 8.37 54.31
N SER A 12 -4.56 9.64 54.22
CA SER A 12 -4.79 10.46 53.05
C SER A 12 -4.02 9.78 51.94
N ARG A 13 -4.68 8.80 51.32
CA ARG A 13 -4.39 8.37 49.97
C ARG A 13 -4.60 9.62 49.15
N SER A 14 -3.57 10.45 49.05
CA SER A 14 -3.45 11.41 47.99
C SER A 14 -3.60 10.55 46.73
N VAL A 15 -4.77 10.64 46.13
CA VAL A 15 -5.01 10.09 44.81
C VAL A 15 -4.07 10.91 43.93
N LEU A 16 -2.83 10.43 43.80
CA LEU A 16 -1.86 10.88 42.83
C LEU A 16 -2.52 10.58 41.48
N GLY A 17 -3.37 11.50 41.02
CA GLY A 17 -3.93 11.45 39.69
C GLY A 17 -2.76 11.54 38.73
N SER A 18 -2.34 10.42 38.17
CA SER A 18 -1.37 10.40 37.08
C SER A 18 -2.09 10.98 35.86
N GLN A 19 -1.59 12.11 35.37
CA GLN A 19 -2.05 12.67 34.12
C GLN A 19 -1.30 11.95 32.99
N THR A 20 -2.05 11.38 32.05
CA THR A 20 -1.51 10.69 30.88
C THR A 20 -1.93 11.41 29.61
N SER A 21 -1.07 11.40 28.59
CA SER A 21 -1.41 11.82 27.23
C SER A 21 -0.90 10.80 26.23
N SER A 22 -1.47 10.79 25.02
CA SER A 22 -1.01 9.94 23.93
C SER A 22 -0.99 10.72 22.62
N LYS A 23 -0.12 10.29 21.70
CA LYS A 23 0.02 10.84 20.36
C LYS A 23 0.03 9.69 19.37
N SER A 24 -0.79 9.76 18.33
CA SER A 24 -0.70 8.84 17.20
C SER A 24 -0.05 9.56 16.02
N VAL A 25 0.88 8.88 15.35
CA VAL A 25 1.48 9.32 14.11
C VAL A 25 1.16 8.28 13.05
N THR A 26 0.59 8.74 11.93
CA THR A 26 0.42 7.90 10.73
C THR A 26 1.35 8.43 9.66
N GLU A 27 2.21 7.57 9.17
CA GLU A 27 3.18 7.88 8.12
C GLU A 27 3.08 6.83 7.01
N THR A 28 3.91 6.98 5.98
CA THR A 28 3.98 5.99 4.90
C THR A 28 5.38 5.45 4.73
N MET A 29 5.50 4.14 4.54
CA MET A 29 6.72 3.49 4.09
C MET A 29 6.58 3.18 2.60
N SER A 30 7.44 3.81 1.81
CA SER A 30 7.40 3.69 0.35
C SER A 30 8.50 2.78 -0.18
N GLY A 31 8.22 2.10 -1.29
CA GLY A 31 9.18 1.29 -2.02
C GLY A 31 8.73 1.05 -3.45
N SER A 32 9.67 0.73 -4.32
CA SER A 32 9.42 0.54 -5.75
C SER A 32 9.97 -0.77 -6.27
N HIS A 33 9.35 -1.29 -7.31
CA HIS A 33 9.75 -2.51 -7.98
C HIS A 33 9.57 -2.38 -9.50
N GLU A 34 10.60 -2.72 -10.27
CA GLU A 34 10.54 -2.82 -11.72
C GLU A 34 10.26 -4.27 -12.12
N PHE A 35 9.20 -4.47 -12.89
CA PHE A 35 8.86 -5.74 -13.52
C PHE A 35 9.10 -5.66 -15.03
N VAL A 36 10.00 -6.51 -15.50
CA VAL A 36 10.43 -6.58 -16.91
C VAL A 36 9.81 -7.81 -17.56
N ILE A 37 9.06 -7.61 -18.64
CA ILE A 37 8.44 -8.66 -19.43
C ILE A 37 9.15 -8.70 -20.79
N LYS A 38 9.95 -9.73 -21.02
CA LYS A 38 10.59 -10.02 -22.31
C LYS A 38 9.78 -11.06 -23.07
N GLY A 39 9.78 -10.99 -24.40
CA GLY A 39 9.01 -11.91 -25.22
C GLY A 39 7.52 -11.56 -25.22
N TYR A 40 7.15 -10.27 -25.08
CA TYR A 40 5.74 -9.84 -24.98
C TYR A 40 4.89 -10.42 -26.12
N SER A 41 5.43 -10.50 -27.33
CA SER A 41 4.74 -11.05 -28.50
C SER A 41 4.24 -12.49 -28.29
N LEU A 42 4.95 -13.30 -27.49
CA LEU A 42 4.61 -14.69 -27.15
C LEU A 42 3.53 -14.80 -26.07
N THR A 43 3.24 -13.70 -25.38
CA THR A 43 2.23 -13.65 -24.30
C THR A 43 0.81 -13.42 -24.85
N LYS A 44 0.70 -13.02 -26.12
CA LYS A 44 -0.58 -12.79 -26.80
C LYS A 44 -1.30 -14.12 -27.01
N GLY A 45 -2.61 -14.14 -26.78
CA GLY A 45 -3.42 -15.35 -26.94
C GLY A 45 -3.35 -16.31 -25.75
N MET A 46 -2.70 -15.93 -24.65
CA MET A 46 -2.81 -16.66 -23.38
C MET A 46 -4.27 -16.77 -22.90
N GLY A 47 -5.11 -15.81 -23.28
CA GLY A 47 -6.54 -15.78 -22.97
C GLY A 47 -6.87 -14.74 -21.90
N ILE A 48 -8.10 -14.22 -21.97
CA ILE A 48 -8.59 -13.20 -21.04
C ILE A 48 -8.54 -13.73 -19.59
N GLY A 49 -8.03 -12.90 -18.68
CA GLY A 49 -7.86 -13.26 -17.27
C GLY A 49 -6.62 -14.09 -16.96
N LYS A 50 -5.86 -14.55 -17.98
CA LYS A 50 -4.53 -15.13 -17.77
C LYS A 50 -3.49 -14.03 -17.59
N TYR A 51 -2.50 -14.31 -16.75
CA TYR A 51 -1.53 -13.32 -16.33
C TYR A 51 -0.12 -13.89 -16.25
N ILE A 52 0.83 -12.94 -16.25
CA ILE A 52 2.22 -13.12 -15.87
C ILE A 52 2.41 -12.35 -14.56
N VAL A 53 3.09 -12.96 -13.60
CA VAL A 53 3.31 -12.38 -12.27
C VAL A 53 4.78 -12.02 -12.09
N SER A 54 5.05 -10.92 -11.41
CA SER A 54 6.41 -10.57 -10.97
C SER A 54 6.87 -11.47 -9.83
N GLU A 55 8.17 -11.43 -9.54
CA GLU A 55 8.65 -11.84 -8.22
C GLU A 55 8.01 -10.97 -7.13
N THR A 56 7.94 -11.51 -5.92
CA THR A 56 7.44 -10.75 -4.78
C THR A 56 8.47 -9.75 -4.29
N PHE A 57 8.02 -8.59 -3.83
CA PHE A 57 8.87 -7.57 -3.21
C PHE A 57 8.21 -7.04 -1.92
N ILE A 58 9.03 -6.48 -1.02
CA ILE A 58 8.57 -6.07 0.31
C ILE A 58 8.49 -4.54 0.40
N VAL A 59 7.33 -4.03 0.80
CA VAL A 59 7.11 -2.61 1.14
C VAL A 59 6.26 -2.54 2.39
N GLY A 60 6.68 -1.71 3.36
CA GLY A 60 5.97 -1.55 4.64
C GLY A 60 5.82 -2.84 5.45
N GLY A 61 6.72 -3.81 5.28
CA GLY A 61 6.65 -5.12 5.94
C GLY A 61 5.69 -6.13 5.29
N PHE A 62 5.06 -5.78 4.16
CA PHE A 62 4.18 -6.68 3.42
C PHE A 62 4.79 -7.10 2.08
N GLN A 63 4.47 -8.31 1.63
CA GLN A 63 4.84 -8.83 0.32
C GLN A 63 3.80 -8.41 -0.72
N TRP A 64 4.30 -7.97 -1.86
CA TRP A 64 3.51 -7.49 -3.00
C TRP A 64 3.98 -8.17 -4.27
N ALA A 65 3.10 -8.28 -5.25
CA ALA A 65 3.45 -8.73 -6.60
C ALA A 65 2.63 -7.99 -7.65
N ILE A 66 3.20 -7.83 -8.85
CA ILE A 66 2.56 -7.20 -10.01
C ILE A 66 2.00 -8.30 -10.90
N TYR A 67 0.75 -8.14 -11.32
CA TYR A 67 0.03 -9.03 -12.21
C TYR A 67 -0.21 -8.31 -13.54
N PHE A 68 0.38 -8.82 -14.61
CA PHE A 68 0.20 -8.33 -15.97
C PHE A 68 -0.71 -9.29 -16.75
N PHE A 69 -1.79 -8.78 -17.34
CA PHE A 69 -2.73 -9.55 -18.15
C PHE A 69 -2.60 -9.11 -19.62
N PRO A 70 -1.87 -9.86 -20.47
CA PRO A 70 -1.62 -9.46 -21.87
C PRO A 70 -2.92 -9.31 -22.66
N ASP A 71 -3.85 -10.25 -22.47
CA ASP A 71 -5.15 -10.26 -23.15
C ASP A 71 -6.25 -9.52 -22.35
N GLY A 72 -5.86 -8.81 -21.30
CA GLY A 72 -6.77 -8.10 -20.40
C GLY A 72 -7.44 -9.01 -19.37
N ARG A 73 -8.00 -8.41 -18.33
CA ARG A 73 -8.66 -9.13 -17.22
C ARG A 73 -10.17 -9.28 -17.40
N ASP A 74 -10.83 -8.30 -18.03
CA ASP A 74 -12.30 -8.27 -18.18
C ASP A 74 -12.74 -8.78 -19.56
N PRO A 75 -13.55 -9.85 -19.65
CA PRO A 75 -14.12 -10.34 -20.90
C PRO A 75 -14.89 -9.27 -21.70
N LYS A 76 -15.50 -8.29 -21.03
CA LYS A 76 -16.26 -7.21 -21.69
C LYS A 76 -15.39 -6.33 -22.58
N ASP A 77 -14.08 -6.32 -22.34
CA ASP A 77 -13.14 -5.54 -23.12
C ASP A 77 -12.68 -6.27 -24.39
N ASN A 78 -13.14 -7.50 -24.65
CA ASN A 78 -12.82 -8.31 -25.84
C ASN A 78 -11.33 -8.33 -26.17
N ALA A 79 -10.49 -8.45 -25.14
CA ALA A 79 -9.05 -8.33 -25.25
C ALA A 79 -8.64 -7.07 -26.05
N ALA A 80 -9.19 -5.89 -25.78
CA ALA A 80 -8.74 -4.64 -26.41
C ALA A 80 -7.62 -3.94 -25.61
N TYR A 81 -7.44 -4.33 -24.34
CA TYR A 81 -6.54 -3.70 -23.39
C TYR A 81 -5.60 -4.73 -22.76
N VAL A 82 -4.40 -4.28 -22.39
CA VAL A 82 -3.63 -4.95 -21.35
C VAL A 82 -4.13 -4.46 -19.99
N SER A 83 -4.09 -5.33 -18.98
CA SER A 83 -4.43 -4.95 -17.60
C SER A 83 -3.22 -5.11 -16.69
N VAL A 84 -3.13 -4.26 -15.67
CA VAL A 84 -2.06 -4.34 -14.67
C VAL A 84 -2.64 -4.15 -13.29
N PHE A 85 -2.29 -5.03 -12.37
CA PHE A 85 -2.72 -5.01 -10.98
C PHE A 85 -1.53 -5.21 -10.05
N VAL A 86 -1.61 -4.64 -8.86
CA VAL A 86 -0.77 -4.95 -7.70
C VAL A 86 -1.59 -5.80 -6.73
N ALA A 87 -0.98 -6.84 -6.17
CA ALA A 87 -1.64 -7.74 -5.23
C ALA A 87 -0.91 -7.75 -3.89
N LEU A 88 -1.67 -7.81 -2.80
CA LEU A 88 -1.13 -8.15 -1.48
C LEU A 88 -0.90 -9.66 -1.43
N HIS A 89 0.35 -10.08 -1.24
CA HIS A 89 0.75 -11.49 -1.13
C HIS A 89 1.04 -11.92 0.32
N SER A 90 1.11 -10.98 1.27
CA SER A 90 1.15 -11.32 2.69
C SER A 90 -0.21 -11.87 3.17
N LYS A 91 -0.17 -12.83 4.11
CA LYS A 91 -1.33 -13.26 4.90
C LYS A 91 -1.67 -12.23 5.97
N SER A 92 -2.07 -11.04 5.53
CA SER A 92 -2.43 -9.91 6.38
C SER A 92 -3.80 -9.38 5.98
N THR A 93 -4.43 -8.63 6.89
CA THR A 93 -5.75 -8.03 6.66
C THR A 93 -5.70 -6.52 6.83
N ASN A 94 -6.56 -5.81 6.10
CA ASN A 94 -6.76 -4.37 6.21
C ASN A 94 -5.49 -3.54 5.99
N VAL A 95 -4.64 -3.95 5.05
CA VAL A 95 -3.44 -3.18 4.70
C VAL A 95 -3.86 -1.96 3.89
N ARG A 96 -3.60 -0.76 4.42
CA ARG A 96 -3.87 0.49 3.70
C ARG A 96 -2.64 0.92 2.92
N ALA A 97 -2.80 1.15 1.62
CA ALA A 97 -1.70 1.56 0.76
C ALA A 97 -2.16 2.51 -0.36
N LEU A 98 -1.22 3.32 -0.82
CA LEU A 98 -1.26 4.02 -2.10
C LEU A 98 -0.34 3.27 -3.07
N PHE A 99 -0.62 3.40 -4.36
CA PHE A 99 0.25 2.84 -5.40
C PHE A 99 0.24 3.68 -6.66
N ASP A 100 1.33 3.57 -7.39
CA ASP A 100 1.45 4.01 -8.77
C ASP A 100 1.89 2.84 -9.63
N LEU A 101 1.32 2.77 -10.83
CA LEU A 101 1.78 1.90 -11.89
C LEU A 101 2.22 2.75 -13.07
N THR A 102 3.48 2.58 -13.45
CA THR A 102 4.10 3.33 -14.52
C THR A 102 4.59 2.38 -15.59
N LEU A 103 4.05 2.53 -16.79
CA LEU A 103 4.60 1.92 -17.98
C LEU A 103 5.78 2.77 -18.46
N LEU A 104 6.98 2.18 -18.48
CA LEU A 104 8.21 2.93 -18.73
C LEU A 104 8.45 3.14 -20.23
N ASP A 105 8.80 4.38 -20.61
CA ASP A 105 9.28 4.69 -21.96
C ASP A 105 10.68 4.12 -22.17
N LEU A 106 10.81 3.20 -23.13
CA LEU A 106 12.05 2.49 -23.44
C LEU A 106 12.87 3.20 -24.52
N CYS A 107 12.30 4.20 -25.21
CA CYS A 107 13.02 5.05 -26.15
C CYS A 107 13.75 6.22 -25.47
N LYS A 108 13.68 6.31 -24.13
CA LYS A 108 14.38 7.34 -23.31
C LYS A 108 14.03 8.78 -23.68
N LYS A 109 12.79 9.04 -24.12
CA LYS A 109 12.23 10.39 -24.31
C LYS A 109 11.69 10.97 -23.00
N GLY A 110 11.54 10.14 -21.96
CA GLY A 110 11.03 10.54 -20.65
C GLY A 110 9.50 10.55 -20.58
N GLU A 111 8.82 10.01 -21.59
CA GLU A 111 7.36 10.07 -21.73
C GLU A 111 6.67 8.85 -21.10
N HIS A 112 6.88 8.64 -19.80
CA HIS A 112 6.28 7.52 -19.08
C HIS A 112 4.74 7.61 -19.01
N LYS A 113 4.04 6.48 -19.15
CA LYS A 113 2.60 6.43 -18.90
C LYS A 113 2.34 6.05 -17.45
N VAL A 114 2.03 7.05 -16.64
CA VAL A 114 1.74 6.91 -15.21
C VAL A 114 0.23 6.80 -14.99
N HIS A 115 -0.18 5.85 -14.14
CA HIS A 115 -1.48 5.84 -13.48
C HIS A 115 -1.25 5.92 -11.98
N SER A 116 -1.55 7.08 -11.39
CA SER A 116 -1.16 7.42 -10.02
C SER A 116 -2.35 7.61 -9.09
N HIS A 117 -2.30 6.97 -7.92
CA HIS A 117 -3.24 7.26 -6.82
C HIS A 117 -2.67 8.23 -5.78
N PHE A 118 -1.36 8.49 -5.77
CA PHE A 118 -0.79 9.51 -4.87
C PHE A 118 -1.41 10.88 -5.09
N SER A 119 -1.64 11.24 -6.36
CA SER A 119 -2.21 12.54 -6.76
C SER A 119 -3.65 12.74 -6.25
N HIS A 120 -4.39 11.66 -5.99
CA HIS A 120 -5.79 11.68 -5.58
C HIS A 120 -5.99 11.23 -4.12
N SER A 121 -4.90 11.16 -3.35
CA SER A 121 -4.91 10.68 -1.97
C SER A 121 -5.70 11.59 -1.02
N LEU A 122 -5.78 12.88 -1.29
CA LEU A 122 -6.53 13.84 -0.45
C LEU A 122 -8.06 13.68 -0.56
N THR A 123 -8.57 13.10 -1.65
CA THR A 123 -10.01 12.98 -1.92
C THR A 123 -10.51 11.55 -1.72
N ILE A 124 -9.82 10.54 -2.25
CA ILE A 124 -10.23 9.13 -2.13
C ILE A 124 -9.57 8.45 -0.92
N GLY A 125 -8.43 8.96 -0.46
CA GLY A 125 -7.63 8.30 0.56
C GLY A 125 -6.89 7.05 0.03
N PRO A 126 -6.15 6.38 0.91
CA PRO A 126 -5.49 5.11 0.60
C PRO A 126 -6.51 3.99 0.43
N TYR A 127 -6.19 3.05 -0.45
CA TYR A 127 -7.02 1.86 -0.63
C TYR A 127 -6.75 0.86 0.49
N THR A 128 -7.78 0.10 0.88
CA THR A 128 -7.66 -0.96 1.90
C THR A 128 -7.72 -2.33 1.24
N LEU A 129 -6.60 -3.05 1.25
CA LEU A 129 -6.52 -4.44 0.81
C LEU A 129 -6.94 -5.35 1.98
N ILE A 130 -8.09 -6.00 1.82
CA ILE A 130 -8.79 -6.67 2.92
C ILE A 130 -8.08 -7.95 3.36
N ASN A 131 -7.47 -8.69 2.42
CA ASN A 131 -6.85 -9.99 2.67
C ASN A 131 -5.77 -10.34 1.62
N HIS A 132 -5.10 -11.47 1.85
CA HIS A 132 -4.21 -12.10 0.87
C HIS A 132 -4.91 -12.31 -0.48
N GLY A 133 -4.26 -11.91 -1.56
CA GLY A 133 -4.78 -12.01 -2.92
C GLY A 133 -5.75 -10.88 -3.30
N SER A 134 -6.05 -9.95 -2.38
CA SER A 134 -6.68 -8.69 -2.76
C SER A 134 -5.79 -7.99 -3.80
N MET A 135 -6.39 -7.66 -4.95
CA MET A 135 -5.71 -7.01 -6.06
C MET A 135 -6.33 -5.66 -6.35
N TRP A 136 -5.49 -4.71 -6.76
CA TRP A 136 -5.93 -3.40 -7.20
C TRP A 136 -5.14 -2.92 -8.41
N GLY A 137 -5.78 -2.20 -9.33
CA GLY A 137 -5.19 -1.90 -10.63
C GLY A 137 -6.24 -1.53 -11.66
N TYR A 138 -5.84 -1.66 -12.93
CA TYR A 138 -6.60 -1.12 -14.06
C TYR A 138 -6.87 -2.23 -15.06
N THR A 139 -8.16 -2.56 -15.26
CA THR A 139 -8.59 -3.46 -16.34
C THR A 139 -8.24 -2.87 -17.70
N ARG A 140 -8.42 -1.56 -17.88
CA ARG A 140 -8.08 -0.82 -19.09
C ARG A 140 -6.78 -0.02 -18.93
N PHE A 141 -5.71 -0.66 -18.48
CA PHE A 141 -4.44 0.02 -18.20
C PHE A 141 -3.86 0.72 -19.44
N PHE A 142 -3.82 0.00 -20.58
CA PHE A 142 -3.43 0.57 -21.86
C PHE A 142 -4.06 -0.19 -23.02
N LYS A 143 -4.46 0.51 -24.09
CA LYS A 143 -4.97 -0.14 -25.31
C LYS A 143 -3.86 -0.97 -25.93
N ARG A 144 -4.13 -2.25 -26.23
CA ARG A 144 -3.08 -3.16 -26.70
C ARG A 144 -2.46 -2.70 -28.02
N ARG A 145 -3.30 -2.33 -28.99
CA ARG A 145 -2.82 -1.82 -30.30
C ARG A 145 -1.93 -0.59 -30.15
N HIS A 146 -2.23 0.29 -29.21
CA HIS A 146 -1.39 1.46 -28.95
C HIS A 146 -0.09 1.06 -28.25
N LEU A 147 -0.11 0.08 -27.33
CA LEU A 147 1.10 -0.43 -26.67
C LEU A 147 2.09 -0.92 -27.73
N GLU A 148 1.60 -1.73 -28.66
CA GLU A 148 2.38 -2.42 -29.69
C GLU A 148 3.05 -1.46 -30.69
N THR A 149 2.51 -0.25 -30.85
CA THR A 149 3.07 0.79 -31.73
C THR A 149 3.72 1.94 -30.95
N SER A 150 3.81 1.83 -29.63
CA SER A 150 4.35 2.89 -28.76
C SER A 150 5.83 2.70 -28.44
N ASN A 151 6.42 3.69 -27.79
CA ASN A 151 7.77 3.61 -27.24
C ASN A 151 7.88 2.74 -25.97
N PHE A 152 6.75 2.23 -25.46
CA PHE A 152 6.70 1.42 -24.24
C PHE A 152 7.04 -0.06 -24.47
N LEU A 153 6.95 -0.52 -25.72
CA LEU A 153 7.33 -1.86 -26.15
C LEU A 153 8.51 -1.74 -27.13
N LYS A 154 9.69 -2.20 -26.71
CA LYS A 154 10.91 -2.12 -27.52
C LYS A 154 11.66 -3.43 -27.44
N ASP A 155 12.12 -3.93 -28.58
CA ASP A 155 12.86 -5.20 -28.68
C ASP A 155 12.11 -6.36 -27.99
N ASP A 156 10.79 -6.38 -28.20
CA ASP A 156 9.82 -7.30 -27.58
C ASP A 156 9.82 -7.31 -26.04
N CYS A 157 10.26 -6.19 -25.45
CA CYS A 157 10.37 -5.98 -24.02
C CYS A 157 9.48 -4.83 -23.54
N LEU A 158 8.82 -5.05 -22.42
CA LEU A 158 7.94 -4.14 -21.70
C LEU A 158 8.49 -3.98 -20.28
N LYS A 159 8.45 -2.77 -19.71
CA LYS A 159 8.80 -2.54 -18.31
C LYS A 159 7.71 -1.76 -17.56
N ILE A 160 7.36 -2.28 -16.38
CA ILE A 160 6.38 -1.67 -15.49
C ILE A 160 7.07 -1.38 -14.16
N ASN A 161 7.10 -0.13 -13.75
CA ASN A 161 7.48 0.24 -12.40
C ASN A 161 6.23 0.34 -11.53
N CYS A 162 6.22 -0.33 -10.38
CA CYS A 162 5.23 -0.13 -9.34
C CYS A 162 5.89 0.60 -8.17
N THR A 163 5.28 1.68 -7.70
CA THR A 163 5.63 2.32 -6.43
C THR A 163 4.47 2.10 -5.47
N ILE A 164 4.74 1.63 -4.26
CA ILE A 164 3.74 1.43 -3.21
C ILE A 164 4.14 2.28 -2.01
N ALA A 165 3.16 2.89 -1.35
CA ALA A 165 3.34 3.51 -0.05
C ALA A 165 2.33 2.92 0.93
N VAL A 166 2.83 2.15 1.89
CA VAL A 166 2.00 1.51 2.91
C VAL A 166 1.86 2.44 4.09
N LEU A 167 0.64 2.64 4.58
CA LEU A 167 0.40 3.42 5.78
C LEU A 167 0.77 2.61 7.01
N VAL A 168 1.65 3.17 7.83
CA VAL A 168 2.06 2.61 9.11
C VAL A 168 1.75 3.61 10.22
N SER A 169 1.30 3.12 11.37
CA SER A 169 0.91 3.96 12.50
C SER A 169 1.67 3.58 13.76
N SER A 170 2.23 4.56 14.45
CA SER A 170 2.81 4.43 15.78
C SER A 170 1.96 5.20 16.81
N ILE A 171 1.99 4.74 18.06
CA ILE A 171 1.33 5.39 19.19
C ILE A 171 2.36 5.57 20.29
N ASP A 172 2.60 6.82 20.66
CA ASP A 172 3.44 7.19 21.79
C ASP A 172 2.57 7.49 23.01
N ILE A 173 2.93 6.96 24.17
CA ILE A 173 2.24 7.16 25.45
C ILE A 173 3.18 7.90 26.40
N PHE A 174 2.69 9.00 26.98
CA PHE A 174 3.46 9.81 27.92
C PHE A 174 2.83 9.79 29.31
N PHE A 175 3.67 9.66 30.33
CA PHE A 175 3.30 9.77 31.74
C PHE A 175 3.91 11.02 32.33
N SER A 176 3.11 11.86 32.97
CA SER A 176 3.61 12.97 33.78
C SER A 176 3.21 12.77 35.23
N VAL A 177 4.21 12.62 36.09
CA VAL A 177 4.04 12.62 37.54
C VAL A 177 4.05 14.08 37.98
N LYS A 178 2.90 14.62 38.40
CA LYS A 178 2.88 15.93 39.06
C LYS A 178 3.45 15.79 40.46
N HIS A 179 4.67 16.26 40.69
CA HIS A 179 5.16 16.53 42.03
C HIS A 179 4.44 17.77 42.57
N ASN A 180 3.58 17.58 43.56
CA ASN A 180 2.95 18.68 44.27
C ASN A 180 4.02 19.35 45.16
N THR A 181 4.58 20.48 44.72
CA THR A 181 5.40 21.32 45.59
C THR A 181 4.48 22.03 46.57
N GLY A 182 4.32 21.47 47.76
CA GLY A 182 3.63 22.15 48.86
C GLY A 182 4.34 23.46 49.19
N SER A 183 3.57 24.55 49.23
CA SER A 183 3.97 25.86 49.74
C SER A 183 4.30 25.83 51.22
#